data_AF-A0A2S0VLR2-F1
#
_entry.id   AF-A0A2S0VLR2-F1
#
_cell.length_a   1.000
_cell.length_b   1.000
_cell.length_c   1.000
_cell.angle_alpha   90.00
_cell.angle_beta   90.00
_cell.angle_gamma   90.00
#
_symmetry.space_group_name_H-M   'P 1'
#
loop_
_entity.id
_entity.type
_entity.pdbx_description
1 polymer ?
#
loop_
_entity_poly.entity_id
_entity_poly.type
_entity_poly.pdbx_seq_one_letter_code
_entity_poly.pdbx_strand_id
1 'polypeptide(L)'
;MELNKIYKNVTVNEFHVKRKNDSFTLSFEFYAGDQLIKVKLNGIREPDNLCDILEAKRLWLEESESNQLEFGRFTLGISHECFTEVVCDSFE
;
A
#
# COMPACT_ATOMS: atom_id res chain seq x y z
N MET A 1 -8.69 -2.38 -5.87
CA MET A 1 -8.59 -2.64 -4.42
C MET A 1 -9.93 -2.29 -3.79
N GLU A 2 -10.40 -3.12 -2.88
CA GLU A 2 -11.63 -2.90 -2.11
C GLU A 2 -11.31 -2.13 -0.82
N LEU A 3 -12.22 -1.26 -0.39
CA LEU A 3 -12.12 -0.53 0.88
C LEU A 3 -12.18 -1.51 2.05
N ASN A 4 -11.35 -1.31 3.07
CA ASN A 4 -11.23 -2.12 4.29
C ASN A 4 -10.85 -3.59 4.05
N LYS A 5 -10.30 -3.92 2.87
CA LYS A 5 -9.75 -5.24 2.56
C LYS A 5 -8.23 -5.22 2.65
N ILE A 6 -7.69 -6.13 3.45
CA ILE A 6 -6.23 -6.34 3.57
C ILE A 6 -5.79 -7.40 2.56
N TYR A 7 -4.95 -7.00 1.62
CA TYR A 7 -4.25 -7.89 0.71
C TYR A 7 -2.91 -8.29 1.33
N LYS A 8 -2.59 -9.59 1.31
CA LYS A 8 -1.36 -10.16 1.86
C LYS A 8 -0.56 -10.87 0.76
N ASN A 9 0.71 -11.16 1.03
CA ASN A 9 1.64 -11.75 0.06
C ASN A 9 1.65 -10.95 -1.26
N VAL A 10 1.65 -9.63 -1.12
CA VAL A 10 1.62 -8.70 -2.23
C VAL A 10 2.93 -8.77 -3.02
N THR A 11 2.83 -8.77 -4.34
CA THR A 11 3.96 -8.54 -5.25
C THR A 11 3.57 -7.43 -6.22
N VAL A 12 4.25 -6.29 -6.15
CA VAL A 12 3.98 -5.14 -7.02
C VAL A 12 4.80 -5.26 -8.30
N ASN A 13 4.14 -5.15 -9.46
CA ASN A 13 4.82 -5.29 -10.76
C ASN A 13 5.28 -3.93 -11.31
N GLU A 14 4.36 -2.98 -11.35
CA GLU A 14 4.57 -1.66 -11.93
C GLU A 14 4.04 -0.58 -11.00
N PHE A 15 4.73 0.55 -11.01
CA PHE A 15 4.47 1.68 -10.15
C PHE A 15 4.69 2.98 -10.92
N HIS A 16 3.62 3.77 -11.07
CA HIS A 16 3.61 4.99 -11.85
C HIS A 16 3.09 6.15 -11.01
N VAL A 17 3.90 7.20 -10.91
CA VAL A 17 3.54 8.45 -10.25
C VAL A 17 3.51 9.57 -11.27
N LYS A 18 2.43 10.35 -11.27
CA LYS A 18 2.27 11.54 -12.10
C LYS A 18 1.88 12.72 -11.23
N ARG A 19 2.66 13.79 -11.29
CA ARG A 19 2.29 15.08 -10.67
C ARG A 19 1.17 15.75 -11.46
N LYS A 20 0.19 16.30 -10.75
CA LYS A 20 -0.93 17.11 -11.27
C LYS A 20 -1.11 18.32 -10.34
N ASN A 21 -0.57 19.46 -10.76
CA ASN A 21 -0.53 20.71 -9.97
C ASN A 21 0.15 20.50 -8.59
N ASP A 22 -0.64 20.61 -7.53
CA ASP A 22 -0.31 20.49 -6.11
C ASP A 22 -0.50 19.07 -5.56
N SER A 23 -0.85 18.09 -6.40
CA SER A 23 -1.09 16.71 -5.99
C SER A 23 -0.47 15.70 -6.95
N PHE A 24 -0.55 14.42 -6.58
CA PHE A 24 -0.08 13.30 -7.37
C PHE A 24 -1.23 12.32 -7.67
N THR A 25 -1.17 11.74 -8.86
CA THR A 25 -1.89 10.53 -9.23
C THR A 25 -0.91 9.38 -9.18
N LEU A 26 -1.29 8.34 -8.46
CA LEU A 26 -0.57 7.09 -8.37
C LEU A 26 -1.34 6.01 -9.17
N SER A 27 -0.62 5.18 -9.92
CA SER A 27 -1.17 3.98 -10.55
C SER A 27 -0.19 2.84 -10.41
N PHE A 28 -0.66 1.69 -9.93
CA PHE A 28 0.17 0.51 -9.76
C PHE A 28 -0.69 -0.74 -9.90
N GLU A 29 -0.03 -1.87 -10.14
CA GLU A 29 -0.68 -3.17 -10.08
C GLU A 29 0.12 -4.13 -9.23
N PHE A 30 -0.59 -5.04 -8.59
CA PHE A 30 0.01 -6.04 -7.74
C PHE A 30 -0.75 -7.35 -7.78
N TYR A 31 -0.03 -8.43 -7.53
CA TYR A 31 -0.60 -9.75 -7.29
C TYR A 31 -0.84 -9.95 -5.79
N ALA A 32 -1.98 -10.55 -5.45
CA ALA A 32 -2.25 -11.13 -4.13
C ALA A 32 -2.72 -12.58 -4.35
N GLY A 33 -1.81 -13.53 -4.20
CA GLY A 33 -2.00 -14.88 -4.75
C GLY A 33 -2.13 -14.82 -6.27
N ASP A 34 -3.12 -15.51 -6.85
CA ASP A 34 -3.34 -15.56 -8.30
C ASP A 34 -4.17 -14.37 -8.84
N GLN A 35 -4.57 -13.45 -7.96
CA GLN A 35 -5.38 -12.30 -8.35
C GLN A 35 -4.49 -11.10 -8.68
N LEU A 36 -4.61 -10.58 -9.91
CA LEU A 36 -4.05 -9.28 -10.30
C LEU A 36 -5.01 -8.15 -9.90
N ILE A 37 -4.54 -7.20 -9.11
CA ILE A 37 -5.28 -6.00 -8.71
C ILE A 37 -4.60 -4.76 -9.29
N LYS A 38 -5.34 -3.98 -10.08
CA LYS A 38 -4.91 -2.65 -10.55
C LYS A 38 -5.49 -1.58 -9.64
N VAL A 39 -4.68 -0.58 -9.30
CA VAL A 39 -5.05 0.51 -8.40
C VAL A 39 -4.70 1.84 -9.03
N LYS A 40 -5.60 2.82 -8.85
CA LYS A 40 -5.36 4.21 -9.20
C LYS A 40 -5.84 5.11 -8.07
N LEU A 41 -4.91 5.82 -7.45
CA LEU A 41 -5.18 6.79 -6.39
C LEU A 41 -4.95 8.20 -6.91
N ASN A 42 -5.77 9.16 -6.49
CA ASN A 42 -5.70 10.54 -6.94
C ASN A 42 -5.73 11.48 -5.74
N GLY A 43 -5.13 12.66 -5.90
CA GLY A 43 -5.14 13.69 -4.86
C GLY A 43 -4.17 13.42 -3.71
N ILE A 44 -3.13 12.64 -3.95
CA ILE A 44 -2.06 12.40 -2.96
C ILE A 44 -1.29 13.72 -2.82
N ARG A 45 -1.29 14.29 -1.62
CA ARG A 45 -0.60 15.56 -1.31
C ARG A 45 0.78 15.34 -0.71
N GLU A 46 0.98 14.21 -0.05
CA GLU A 46 2.23 13.80 0.58
C GLU A 46 2.79 12.60 -0.19
N PRO A 47 3.74 12.82 -1.13
CA PRO A 47 4.33 11.76 -1.92
C PRO A 47 5.49 11.05 -1.20
N ASP A 48 5.79 11.45 0.03
CA ASP A 48 6.90 10.90 0.79
C ASP A 48 6.62 9.41 1.03
N ASN A 49 7.66 8.58 0.81
CA ASN A 49 7.60 7.12 0.98
C ASN A 49 6.66 6.39 -0.01
N LEU A 50 6.22 7.03 -1.09
CA LEU A 50 5.44 6.37 -2.14
C LEU A 50 6.15 5.14 -2.75
N CYS A 51 7.49 5.14 -2.77
CA CYS A 51 8.29 4.02 -3.27
C CYS A 51 8.19 2.76 -2.40
N ASP A 52 7.82 2.88 -1.12
CA ASP A 52 7.66 1.76 -0.19
C ASP A 52 6.63 0.73 -0.70
N ILE A 53 5.72 1.18 -1.57
CA ILE A 53 4.76 0.30 -2.25
C ILE A 53 5.46 -0.82 -3.01
N LEU A 54 6.63 -0.57 -3.61
CA LEU A 54 7.38 -1.59 -4.35
C LEU A 54 7.85 -2.75 -3.46
N GLU A 55 8.04 -2.50 -2.17
CA GLU A 55 8.49 -3.50 -1.19
C GLU A 55 7.35 -4.00 -0.30
N ALA A 56 6.09 -3.63 -0.60
CA ALA A 56 4.94 -3.96 0.22
C ALA A 56 4.70 -5.48 0.27
N LYS A 57 4.49 -6.01 1.47
CA LYS A 57 3.99 -7.39 1.70
C LYS A 57 2.51 -7.42 2.00
N ARG A 58 1.97 -6.33 2.58
CA ARG A 58 0.55 -6.10 2.73
C ARG A 58 0.16 -4.72 2.23
N LEU A 59 -1.01 -4.64 1.62
CA LEU A 59 -1.64 -3.39 1.19
C LEU A 59 -3.10 -3.38 1.60
N TRP A 60 -3.59 -2.23 2.04
CA TRP A 60 -5.02 -1.99 2.26
C TRP A 60 -5.37 -0.53 2.05
N LEU A 61 -6.64 -0.27 1.77
CA LEU A 61 -7.17 1.09 1.70
C LEU A 61 -8.26 1.21 2.76
N GLU A 62 -8.18 2.22 3.59
CA GLU A 62 -9.18 2.52 4.62
C GLU A 62 -9.67 3.95 4.48
N GLU A 63 -10.88 4.20 4.94
CA GLU A 63 -11.42 5.55 5.06
C GLU A 63 -10.94 6.15 6.39
N SER A 64 -10.40 7.36 6.34
CA SER A 64 -9.94 8.05 7.54
C SER A 64 -11.14 8.33 8.45
N GLU A 65 -11.08 7.85 9.70
CA GLU A 65 -12.08 8.17 10.73
C GLU A 65 -11.94 9.62 11.25
N SER A 66 -10.84 10.29 10.92
CA SER A 66 -10.59 11.69 11.31
C SER A 66 -11.36 12.65 10.41
N ASN A 67 -12.15 13.55 11.01
CA ASN A 67 -12.81 14.66 10.32
C ASN A 67 -11.82 15.71 9.75
N GLN A 68 -10.50 15.50 9.89
CA GLN A 68 -9.48 16.36 9.29
C GLN A 68 -9.26 15.99 7.81
N LEU A 69 -10.23 16.37 6.98
CA LEU A 69 -10.22 16.22 5.51
C LEU A 69 -9.04 16.92 4.80
N GLU A 70 -8.24 17.70 5.53
CA GLU A 70 -7.09 18.45 5.00
C GLU A 70 -6.03 17.53 4.36
N PHE A 71 -5.93 16.28 4.82
CA PHE A 71 -4.96 15.29 4.34
C PHE A 71 -5.54 14.25 3.39
N GLY A 72 -6.85 14.32 3.12
CA GLY A 72 -7.57 13.38 2.28
C GLY A 72 -8.51 12.47 3.05
N ARG A 73 -9.36 11.76 2.30
CA ARG A 73 -10.43 10.89 2.85
C ARG A 73 -9.98 9.45 3.06
N PHE A 74 -8.91 9.02 2.39
CA PHE A 74 -8.48 7.63 2.38
C PHE A 74 -7.00 7.50 2.70
N THR A 75 -6.66 6.46 3.45
CA THR A 75 -5.29 6.09 3.78
C THR A 75 -4.93 4.81 3.04
N LEU A 76 -3.79 4.82 2.34
CA LEU A 76 -3.16 3.61 1.82
C LEU A 76 -2.21 3.08 2.89
N GLY A 77 -2.55 1.95 3.48
CA GLY A 77 -1.66 1.24 4.39
C GLY A 77 -0.66 0.39 3.63
N ILE A 78 0.63 0.55 3.97
CA ILE A 78 1.74 -0.22 3.43
C ILE A 78 2.43 -0.90 4.61
N SER A 79 2.64 -2.21 4.52
CA SER A 79 3.41 -2.94 5.51
C SER A 79 4.41 -3.85 4.82
N HIS A 80 5.66 -3.69 5.22
CA HIS A 80 6.77 -4.59 4.95
C HIS A 80 6.79 -5.57 6.11
N GLU A 81 6.42 -6.83 5.90
CA GLU A 81 6.55 -7.80 6.96
C GLU A 81 8.04 -7.99 7.29
N CYS A 82 8.51 -7.39 8.39
CA CYS A 82 9.69 -7.87 9.09
C CYS A 82 9.29 -9.14 9.85
N PHE A 83 8.96 -10.22 9.13
CA PHE A 83 8.72 -11.51 9.76
C PHE A 83 10.06 -12.25 9.85
N THR A 84 10.75 -12.08 10.99
CA THR A 84 11.84 -12.98 11.38
C THR A 84 11.26 -13.97 12.38
N GLU A 85 10.96 -15.18 11.92
CA GLU A 85 10.61 -16.30 12.77
C GLU A 85 11.79 -17.27 12.78
N VAL A 86 12.35 -17.51 13.97
CA VAL A 86 13.35 -18.55 14.20
C VAL A 86 12.65 -19.66 14.97
N VAL A 87 12.25 -20.71 14.25
CA VAL A 87 11.72 -21.94 14.86
C VAL A 87 12.89 -22.88 15.14
N CYS A 88 12.93 -23.46 16.34
CA CYS A 88 14.02 -24.27 16.84
C CYS A 88 13.46 -25.51 17.55
N ASP A 89 14.00 -26.69 17.25
CA ASP A 89 13.56 -27.96 17.84
C ASP A 89 14.17 -28.21 19.25
N SER A 90 15.28 -27.53 19.60
CA SER A 90 15.94 -27.56 20.93
C SER A 90 17.06 -26.52 21.07
N PHE A 91 17.26 -25.93 22.27
CA PHE A 91 18.37 -25.01 22.60
C PHE A 91 19.37 -25.67 23.58
N GLU A 92 20.67 -25.35 23.49
CA GLU A 92 21.70 -25.72 24.50
C GLU A 92 21.85 -24.64 25.58
#